data_AF-A0A6B8KII6-F1
#
_entry.id   AF-A0A6B8KII6-F1
#
_cell.length_a   1.000
_cell.length_b   1.000
_cell.length_c   1.000
_cell.angle_alpha   90.00
_cell.angle_beta   90.00
_cell.angle_gamma   90.00
#
_symmetry.space_group_name_H-M   'P 1'
#
loop_
_entity.id
_entity.type
_entity.pdbx_description
1 polymer ?
#
loop_
_entity_poly.entity_id
_entity_poly.type
_entity_poly.pdbx_seq_one_letter_code
_entity_poly.pdbx_strand_id
1 'polypeptide(L)'
;MHDANEIILFSALGVAFAAGLIVLARWAHKKVFHFAAYALLAVSFLYVGFAMRSDAPGTWTGIELTGVAIYGSLAGLSFVASPWFAVAGLLLHPFWAISFHYLGTGAAFTAAPFALANAGFDVALGLWAAFEIWKSDAGEKTKPDAGAPKLKKGRAQ
;
A
#
# COMPACT_ATOMS: atom_id res chain seq x y z
N MET A 1 6.88 18.21 -19.29
CA MET A 1 6.53 16.78 -19.14
C MET A 1 7.83 16.02 -19.14
N HIS A 2 8.03 15.09 -18.19
CA HIS A 2 9.25 14.28 -18.14
C HIS A 2 9.33 13.34 -19.33
N ASP A 3 10.55 13.04 -19.78
CA ASP A 3 10.72 12.05 -20.83
C ASP A 3 10.55 10.62 -20.29
N ALA A 4 10.53 9.64 -21.19
CA ALA A 4 10.34 8.24 -20.82
C ALA A 4 11.42 7.73 -19.86
N ASN A 5 12.66 8.21 -19.97
CA ASN A 5 13.77 7.76 -19.14
C ASN A 5 13.61 8.28 -17.70
N GLU A 6 13.21 9.54 -17.53
CA GLU A 6 12.92 10.14 -16.23
C GLU A 6 11.73 9.44 -15.54
N ILE A 7 10.66 9.15 -16.29
CA ILE A 7 9.51 8.40 -15.77
C ILE A 7 9.95 7.02 -15.26
N ILE A 8 10.69 6.26 -16.08
CA ILE A 8 11.20 4.94 -15.71
C ILE A 8 12.11 5.04 -14.49
N LEU A 9 13.04 6.00 -14.46
CA LEU A 9 14.00 6.18 -13.39
C LEU A 9 13.32 6.43 -12.04
N PHE A 10 12.40 7.39 -11.98
CA PHE A 10 11.76 7.75 -10.72
C PHE A 10 10.76 6.68 -10.25
N SER A 11 10.00 6.06 -11.17
CA SER A 11 9.17 4.92 -10.80
C SER A 11 10.02 3.73 -10.30
N ALA A 12 11.15 3.44 -10.93
CA ALA A 12 12.09 2.40 -10.47
C ALA A 12 12.69 2.72 -9.09
N LEU A 13 12.96 4.00 -8.81
CA LEU A 13 13.38 4.43 -7.48
C LEU A 13 12.28 4.15 -6.42
N GLY A 14 11.01 4.38 -6.78
CA GLY A 14 9.86 3.97 -5.98
C GLY A 14 9.85 2.47 -5.67
N VAL A 15 10.08 1.63 -6.69
CA VAL A 15 10.21 0.18 -6.52
C VAL A 15 11.35 -0.17 -5.56
N ALA A 16 12.49 0.52 -5.65
CA ALA A 16 13.61 0.31 -4.74
C ALA A 16 13.26 0.65 -3.28
N PHE A 17 12.51 1.73 -3.03
CA PHE A 17 12.00 2.04 -1.69
C PHE A 17 11.02 0.98 -1.18
N ALA A 18 10.14 0.46 -2.04
CA ALA A 18 9.22 -0.62 -1.68
C ALA A 18 10.01 -1.89 -1.30
N ALA A 19 11.03 -2.24 -2.07
CA ALA A 19 11.93 -3.36 -1.76
C ALA A 19 12.63 -3.18 -0.40
N GLY A 20 13.10 -1.97 -0.09
CA GLY A 20 13.68 -1.64 1.23
C GLY A 20 12.68 -1.86 2.38
N LEU A 21 11.43 -1.40 2.22
CA LEU A 21 10.38 -1.62 3.21
C LEU A 21 10.01 -3.09 3.37
N ILE A 22 10.00 -3.85 2.27
CA ILE A 22 9.77 -5.30 2.27
C ILE A 22 10.86 -6.03 3.05
N VAL A 23 12.13 -5.69 2.82
CA VAL A 23 13.27 -6.24 3.56
C VAL A 23 13.13 -5.91 5.05
N LEU A 24 12.77 -4.68 5.40
CA LEU A 24 12.56 -4.26 6.77
C LEU A 24 11.40 -5.04 7.44
N ALA A 25 10.27 -5.19 6.75
CA ALA A 25 9.11 -5.92 7.26
C ALA A 25 9.45 -7.39 7.53
N ARG A 26 10.23 -8.02 6.64
CA ARG A 26 10.73 -9.39 6.80
C ARG A 26 11.69 -9.51 7.98
N TRP A 27 12.64 -8.59 8.10
CA TRP A 27 13.59 -8.55 9.21
C TRP A 27 12.88 -8.36 10.57
N ALA A 28 11.82 -7.56 10.61
CA ALA A 28 11.04 -7.33 11.83
C ALA A 28 10.06 -8.47 12.18
N HIS A 29 9.97 -9.53 11.35
CA HIS A 29 9.00 -10.64 11.48
C HIS A 29 7.55 -10.17 11.65
N LYS A 30 7.18 -9.05 11.01
CA LYS A 30 5.84 -8.48 11.12
C LYS A 30 4.96 -8.89 9.94
N LYS A 31 3.64 -8.83 10.17
CA LYS A 31 2.66 -9.08 9.12
C LYS A 31 2.76 -8.02 8.03
N VAL A 32 3.02 -8.49 6.82
CA VAL A 32 3.21 -7.71 5.58
C VAL A 32 2.14 -6.64 5.38
N PHE A 33 0.86 -7.00 5.53
CA PHE A 33 -0.25 -6.10 5.25
C PHE A 33 -0.35 -4.93 6.24
N HIS A 34 0.16 -5.06 7.47
CA HIS A 34 0.22 -3.92 8.40
C HIS A 34 1.22 -2.86 7.90
N PHE A 35 2.38 -3.27 7.39
CA PHE A 35 3.35 -2.34 6.80
C PHE A 35 2.80 -1.65 5.56
N ALA A 36 2.09 -2.40 4.70
CA ALA A 36 1.39 -1.85 3.56
C ALA A 36 0.36 -0.79 3.95
N ALA A 37 -0.46 -1.06 4.98
CA ALA A 37 -1.45 -0.12 5.48
C ALA A 37 -0.84 1.13 6.12
N TYR A 38 0.22 0.98 6.92
CA TYR A 38 0.93 2.12 7.50
C TYR A 38 1.62 2.96 6.43
N ALA A 39 2.20 2.33 5.40
CA ALA A 39 2.79 3.03 4.28
C ALA A 39 1.74 3.85 3.51
N LEU A 40 0.59 3.24 3.18
CA LEU A 40 -0.53 3.92 2.52
C LEU A 40 -1.00 5.15 3.32
N LEU A 41 -1.12 5.01 4.64
CA LEU A 41 -1.49 6.12 5.52
C LEU A 41 -0.42 7.22 5.49
N ALA A 42 0.86 6.86 5.61
CA ALA A 42 1.97 7.81 5.62
C ALA A 42 2.04 8.61 4.31
N VAL A 43 1.97 7.95 3.15
CA VAL A 43 2.03 8.65 1.84
C VAL A 43 0.82 9.57 1.64
N SER A 44 -0.36 9.17 2.12
CA SER A 44 -1.57 10.03 2.07
C SER A 44 -1.37 11.33 2.87
N PHE A 45 -0.72 11.26 4.05
CA PHE A 45 -0.45 12.46 4.84
C PHE A 45 0.70 13.33 4.30
N LEU A 46 1.64 12.76 3.54
CA LEU A 46 2.71 13.56 2.92
C LEU A 46 2.14 14.61 1.96
N TYR A 47 1.11 14.26 1.18
CA TYR A 47 0.46 15.19 0.26
C TYR A 47 -0.24 16.34 1.00
N VAL A 48 -0.85 16.09 2.16
CA VAL A 48 -1.38 17.16 3.02
C VAL A 48 -0.26 18.15 3.40
N GLY A 49 0.92 17.62 3.75
CA GLY A 49 2.09 18.46 4.04
C GLY A 49 2.59 19.28 2.85
N PHE A 50 2.52 18.74 1.62
CA PHE A 50 2.86 19.49 0.41
C PHE A 50 1.80 20.54 0.06
N ALA A 51 0.52 20.25 0.26
CA ALA A 51 -0.59 21.17 0.01
C ALA A 51 -0.46 22.50 0.77
N MET A 52 0.17 22.50 1.95
CA MET A 52 0.45 23.71 2.72
C MET A 52 1.37 24.71 2.00
N ARG A 53 2.12 24.26 0.98
CA ARG A 53 2.99 25.10 0.14
C ARG A 53 2.33 25.57 -1.15
N SER A 54 1.08 25.18 -1.40
CA SER A 54 0.35 25.61 -2.59
C SER A 54 -0.07 27.08 -2.50
N ASP A 55 -0.38 27.68 -3.65
CA ASP A 55 -0.96 29.04 -3.72
C ASP A 55 -2.38 29.13 -3.12
N ALA A 56 -3.04 27.97 -2.90
CA ALA A 56 -4.38 27.87 -2.33
C ALA A 56 -4.42 26.79 -1.22
N PRO A 57 -3.72 27.03 -0.09
CA PRO A 57 -3.45 25.99 0.90
C PRO A 57 -4.71 25.42 1.54
N GLY A 58 -5.76 26.22 1.76
CA GLY A 58 -7.03 25.74 2.30
C GLY A 58 -7.74 24.74 1.37
N THR A 59 -7.84 25.07 0.09
CA THR A 59 -8.48 24.22 -0.92
C THR A 59 -7.70 22.91 -1.10
N TRP A 60 -6.39 23.00 -1.29
CA TRP A 60 -5.56 21.81 -1.49
C TRP A 60 -5.49 20.94 -0.24
N THR A 61 -5.38 21.52 0.94
CA THR A 61 -5.46 20.74 2.19
C THR A 61 -6.78 19.98 2.27
N GLY A 62 -7.90 20.60 1.88
CA GLY A 62 -9.20 19.91 1.82
C GLY A 62 -9.24 18.76 0.81
N ILE A 63 -8.63 18.93 -0.37
CA ILE A 63 -8.49 17.87 -1.37
C ILE A 63 -7.65 16.72 -0.82
N GLU A 64 -6.49 16.99 -0.25
CA GLU A 64 -5.61 15.94 0.28
C GLU A 64 -6.20 15.26 1.52
N LEU A 65 -6.94 15.97 2.36
CA LEU A 65 -7.70 15.36 3.46
C LEU A 65 -8.83 14.45 2.94
N THR A 66 -9.38 14.72 1.75
CA THR A 66 -10.30 13.78 1.08
C THR A 66 -9.56 12.51 0.65
N GLY A 67 -8.34 12.66 0.10
CA GLY A 67 -7.44 11.53 -0.16
C GLY A 67 -7.17 10.72 1.11
N VAL A 68 -6.78 11.37 2.20
CA VAL A 68 -6.58 10.74 3.52
C VAL A 68 -7.85 10.02 4.00
N ALA A 69 -9.04 10.60 3.82
CA ALA A 69 -10.29 9.94 4.19
C ALA A 69 -10.51 8.65 3.38
N ILE A 70 -10.29 8.68 2.07
CA ILE A 70 -10.46 7.52 1.18
C ILE A 70 -9.41 6.44 1.50
N TYR A 71 -8.13 6.78 1.38
CA TYR A 71 -7.02 5.82 1.51
C TYR A 71 -6.78 5.41 2.95
N GLY A 72 -6.98 6.31 3.91
CA GLY A 72 -6.99 6.01 5.34
C GLY A 72 -8.13 5.07 5.73
N SER A 73 -9.32 5.18 5.12
CA SER A 73 -10.39 4.21 5.32
C SER A 73 -10.02 2.83 4.78
N LEU A 74 -9.40 2.75 3.59
CA LEU A 74 -8.92 1.48 3.03
C LEU A 74 -7.81 0.86 3.91
N ALA A 75 -6.87 1.68 4.40
CA ALA A 75 -5.87 1.24 5.36
C ALA A 75 -6.53 0.76 6.67
N GLY A 76 -7.53 1.48 7.20
CA GLY A 76 -8.28 1.10 8.39
C GLY A 76 -9.02 -0.23 8.24
N LEU A 77 -9.76 -0.39 7.15
CA LEU A 77 -10.47 -1.62 6.80
C LEU A 77 -9.53 -2.82 6.64
N SER A 78 -8.27 -2.57 6.30
CA SER A 78 -7.26 -3.64 6.23
C SER A 78 -6.95 -4.30 7.57
N PHE A 79 -7.13 -3.58 8.67
CA PHE A 79 -6.92 -4.10 10.03
C PHE A 79 -8.14 -4.83 10.59
N VAL A 80 -9.35 -4.39 10.24
CA VAL A 80 -10.59 -4.88 10.88
C VAL A 80 -11.40 -5.84 10.01
N ALA A 81 -11.26 -5.77 8.68
CA ALA A 81 -12.09 -6.55 7.75
C ALA A 81 -11.26 -7.51 6.90
N SER A 82 -10.34 -7.02 6.07
CA SER A 82 -9.55 -7.86 5.17
C SER A 82 -8.25 -7.20 4.71
N PRO A 83 -7.11 -7.91 4.73
CA PRO A 83 -5.83 -7.34 4.28
C PRO A 83 -5.86 -6.91 2.80
N TRP A 84 -6.81 -7.41 2.00
CA TRP A 84 -7.02 -6.98 0.61
C TRP A 84 -7.42 -5.51 0.47
N PHE A 85 -7.95 -4.86 1.51
CA PHE A 85 -8.21 -3.42 1.46
C PHE A 85 -6.93 -2.58 1.38
N ALA A 86 -5.82 -3.03 2.01
CA ALA A 86 -4.53 -2.35 1.85
C ALA A 86 -4.00 -2.50 0.42
N VAL A 87 -4.19 -3.67 -0.20
CA VAL A 87 -3.83 -3.90 -1.61
C VAL A 87 -4.65 -2.97 -2.51
N ALA A 88 -5.96 -2.92 -2.33
CA ALA A 88 -6.83 -2.06 -3.12
C ALA A 88 -6.45 -0.58 -2.98
N GLY A 89 -6.18 -0.13 -1.75
CA GLY A 89 -5.73 1.23 -1.49
C GLY A 89 -4.41 1.57 -2.17
N LEU A 90 -3.39 0.71 -2.02
CA LEU A 90 -2.10 0.91 -2.68
C LEU A 90 -2.21 0.88 -4.21
N LEU A 91 -3.02 0.00 -4.81
CA LEU A 91 -3.13 -0.03 -6.27
C LEU A 91 -4.01 1.09 -6.84
N LEU A 92 -4.88 1.69 -6.02
CA LEU A 92 -5.68 2.85 -6.40
C LEU A 92 -4.95 4.18 -6.21
N HIS A 93 -4.09 4.30 -5.20
CA HIS A 93 -3.39 5.54 -4.86
C HIS A 93 -2.52 6.14 -6.00
N PRO A 94 -1.86 5.34 -6.88
CA PRO A 94 -1.20 5.85 -8.08
C PRO A 94 -2.08 6.72 -8.96
N PHE A 95 -3.38 6.43 -9.07
CA PHE A 95 -4.30 7.25 -9.86
C PHE A 95 -4.41 8.66 -9.27
N TRP A 96 -4.43 8.79 -7.95
CA TRP A 96 -4.42 10.10 -7.28
C TRP A 96 -3.09 10.83 -7.49
N ALA A 97 -1.97 10.13 -7.21
CA ALA A 97 -0.63 10.68 -7.36
C ALA A 97 -0.38 11.20 -8.79
N ILE A 98 -0.76 10.42 -9.80
CA ILE A 98 -0.55 10.79 -11.19
C ILE A 98 -1.53 11.88 -11.64
N SER A 99 -2.83 11.73 -11.36
CA SER A 99 -3.84 12.66 -11.87
C SER A 99 -3.73 14.04 -11.26
N PHE A 100 -3.51 14.14 -9.94
CA PHE A 100 -3.44 15.43 -9.26
C PHE A 100 -2.02 16.02 -9.27
N HIS A 101 -0.98 15.20 -9.05
CA HIS A 101 0.36 15.72 -8.73
C HIS A 101 1.41 15.55 -9.83
N TYR A 102 1.18 14.70 -10.82
CA TYR A 102 2.05 14.62 -12.00
C TYR A 102 1.47 15.35 -13.21
N LEU A 103 0.19 15.12 -13.51
CA LEU A 103 -0.51 15.72 -14.66
C LEU A 103 -1.35 16.94 -14.29
N GLY A 104 -1.84 16.99 -13.04
CA GLY A 104 -2.79 17.99 -12.57
C GLY A 104 -2.16 19.25 -11.99
N THR A 105 -3.02 20.14 -11.51
CA THR A 105 -2.64 21.41 -10.88
C THR A 105 -1.84 21.23 -9.58
N GLY A 106 -1.85 20.03 -9.00
CA GLY A 106 -1.02 19.67 -7.84
C GLY A 106 0.47 19.56 -8.15
N ALA A 107 0.84 19.51 -9.43
CA ALA A 107 2.24 19.54 -9.87
C ALA A 107 2.95 20.87 -9.52
N ALA A 108 2.20 21.93 -9.20
CA ALA A 108 2.76 23.22 -8.80
C ALA A 108 3.50 23.17 -7.44
N PHE A 109 3.14 22.24 -6.55
CA PHE A 109 3.71 22.12 -5.20
C PHE A 109 4.20 20.72 -4.85
N THR A 110 4.00 19.74 -5.73
CA THR A 110 4.60 18.40 -5.63
C THR A 110 5.63 18.23 -6.72
N ALA A 111 6.86 17.89 -6.34
CA ALA A 111 7.91 17.58 -7.31
C ALA A 111 7.53 16.30 -8.11
N ALA A 112 7.58 16.37 -9.43
CA ALA A 112 7.27 15.25 -10.31
C ALA A 112 8.08 13.96 -10.01
N PRO A 113 9.39 14.01 -9.68
CA PRO A 113 10.13 12.84 -9.22
C PRO A 113 9.49 12.13 -8.02
N PHE A 114 8.94 12.90 -7.06
CA PHE A 114 8.26 12.35 -5.91
C PHE A 114 6.97 11.64 -6.32
N ALA A 115 6.12 12.29 -7.15
CA ALA A 115 4.86 11.69 -7.58
C ALA A 115 5.05 10.37 -8.34
N LEU A 116 6.06 10.30 -9.22
CA LEU A 116 6.41 9.11 -9.98
C LEU A 116 7.01 7.99 -9.11
N ALA A 117 7.88 8.36 -8.17
CA ALA A 117 8.43 7.41 -7.20
C ALA A 117 7.34 6.88 -6.26
N ASN A 118 6.41 7.72 -5.81
CA ASN A 118 5.28 7.29 -5.00
C ASN A 118 4.40 6.30 -5.76
N ALA A 119 4.07 6.57 -7.03
CA ALA A 119 3.30 5.64 -7.86
C ALA A 119 4.01 4.28 -8.02
N GLY A 120 5.32 4.29 -8.29
CA GLY A 120 6.12 3.07 -8.39
C GLY A 120 6.20 2.28 -7.08
N PHE A 121 6.35 2.99 -5.96
CA PHE A 121 6.34 2.41 -4.61
C PHE A 121 5.01 1.72 -4.31
N ASP A 122 3.90 2.40 -4.56
CA ASP A 122 2.55 1.92 -4.30
C ASP A 122 2.23 0.64 -5.09
N VAL A 123 2.53 0.64 -6.39
CA VAL A 123 2.32 -0.53 -7.26
C VAL A 123 3.17 -1.71 -6.78
N ALA A 124 4.46 -1.50 -6.53
CA ALA A 124 5.35 -2.58 -6.10
C ALA A 124 4.92 -3.17 -4.75
N LEU A 125 4.60 -2.31 -3.77
CA LEU A 125 4.20 -2.75 -2.44
C LEU A 125 2.82 -3.42 -2.47
N GLY A 126 1.87 -2.90 -3.25
CA GLY A 126 0.54 -3.46 -3.43
C GLY A 126 0.57 -4.85 -4.06
N LEU A 127 1.36 -5.02 -5.13
CA LEU A 127 1.53 -6.33 -5.80
C LEU A 127 2.21 -7.35 -4.88
N TRP A 128 3.24 -6.94 -4.14
CA TRP A 128 3.89 -7.82 -3.18
C TRP A 128 2.95 -8.22 -2.03
N ALA A 129 2.18 -7.27 -1.48
CA ALA A 129 1.19 -7.56 -0.44
C ALA A 129 0.13 -8.55 -0.93
N ALA A 130 -0.38 -8.38 -2.16
CA ALA A 130 -1.30 -9.31 -2.80
C ALA A 130 -0.71 -10.72 -2.91
N PHE A 131 0.56 -10.82 -3.33
CA PHE A 131 1.25 -12.09 -3.44
C PHE A 131 1.40 -12.81 -2.08
N GLU A 132 1.78 -12.11 -1.02
CA GLU A 132 1.95 -12.72 0.31
C GLU A 132 0.61 -13.14 0.93
N ILE A 133 -0.47 -12.38 0.70
CA ILE A 133 -1.83 -12.78 1.11
C ILE A 133 -2.24 -14.05 0.36
N TRP A 134 -2.11 -14.06 -0.97
CA TRP A 134 -2.46 -15.23 -1.79
C TRP A 134 -1.68 -16.49 -1.39
N LYS A 135 -0.37 -16.36 -1.13
CA LYS A 135 0.48 -17.46 -0.66
C LYS A 135 0.04 -17.98 0.71
N SER A 136 -0.39 -17.09 1.60
CA SER A 136 -0.88 -17.46 2.94
C SER A 136 -2.18 -18.24 2.85
N ASP A 137 -3.13 -17.76 2.04
CA ASP A 137 -4.43 -18.42 1.81
C ASP A 137 -4.25 -19.79 1.13
N ALA A 138 -3.33 -19.90 0.17
CA ALA A 138 -3.00 -21.16 -0.49
C ALA A 138 -2.40 -22.18 0.48
N GLY A 139 -1.52 -21.74 1.38
CA GLY A 139 -0.93 -22.60 2.41
C GLY A 139 -1.95 -23.13 3.41
N GLU A 140 -2.94 -22.31 3.79
CA GLU A 140 -3.99 -22.72 4.72
C GLU A 140 -4.89 -23.83 4.15
N LYS A 141 -5.21 -23.77 2.85
CA LYS A 141 -6.01 -24.80 2.15
C LYS A 141 -5.33 -26.17 2.04
N THR A 142 -4.01 -26.26 2.24
CA THR A 142 -3.24 -27.50 2.09
C THR A 142 -3.01 -28.26 3.39
N LYS A 143 -3.41 -27.69 4.55
CA LYS A 143 -3.32 -28.41 5.83
C LYS A 143 -4.40 -29.51 5.88
N PRO A 144 -4.05 -30.79 6.09
CA PRO A 144 -5.03 -31.85 6.27
C PRO A 144 -5.88 -31.54 7.50
N ASP A 145 -7.19 -31.72 7.36
CA ASP A 145 -8.17 -31.48 8.41
C ASP A 145 -7.79 -32.31 9.65
N ALA A 146 -7.28 -31.64 10.69
CA ALA A 146 -6.89 -32.29 11.95
C ALA A 146 -8.11 -32.75 12.77
N GLY A 147 -9.31 -32.69 12.18
CA GLY A 147 -10.60 -32.98 12.78
C GLY A 147 -11.10 -34.42 12.63
N ALA A 148 -10.28 -35.38 12.17
CA ALA A 148 -10.68 -36.79 12.26
C ALA A 148 -10.82 -37.19 13.75
N PRO A 149 -12.01 -37.63 14.21
CA PRO A 149 -12.20 -38.03 15.59
C PRO A 149 -11.24 -39.18 15.91
N LYS A 150 -10.39 -39.01 16.93
CA LYS A 150 -9.61 -40.13 17.47
C LYS A 150 -10.58 -41.14 18.04
N LEU A 151 -10.85 -42.21 17.28
CA LEU A 151 -11.53 -43.41 17.75
C LEU A 151 -10.82 -43.89 19.03
N LYS A 152 -11.46 -43.68 20.18
CA LYS A 152 -11.02 -44.27 21.45
C LYS A 152 -11.07 -45.79 21.26
N LYS A 153 -9.91 -46.41 21.08
CA LYS A 153 -9.78 -47.88 21.18
C LYS A 153 -10.27 -48.29 22.56
N GLY A 154 -11.44 -48.93 22.60
CA GLY A 154 -11.97 -49.56 23.80
C GLY A 154 -10.94 -50.56 24.34
N ARG A 155 -10.62 -50.45 25.63
CA ARG A 155 -9.97 -51.54 26.36
C ARG A 155 -11.05 -52.60 26.60
N ALA A 156 -10.92 -53.74 25.95
CA ALA A 156 -11.49 -54.97 26.46
C ALA A 156 -10.63 -55.41 27.65
N GLN A 157 -11.25 -55.55 28.81
CA GLN A 157 -10.79 -56.38 29.92
C GLN A 157 -11.73 -57.57 30.01
#